data_AF-A0A1S3I651-F1
#
_entry.id   AF-A0A1S3I651-F1
#
_cell.length_a   1.000
_cell.length_b   1.000
_cell.length_c   1.000
_cell.angle_alpha   90.00
_cell.angle_beta   90.00
_cell.angle_gamma   90.00
#
_symmetry.space_group_name_H-M   'P 1'
#
loop_
_entity.id
_entity.type
_entity.pdbx_description
1 polymer ?
#
loop_
_entity_poly.entity_id
_entity_poly.type
_entity_poly.pdbx_seq_one_letter_code
_entity_poly.pdbx_strand_id
1 'polypeptide(L)'
;MERGRFGRKRALAGCLKTLAMTTWQVCVLTGGRSRLRLPIILAVLCLCCICSETGPTLLSDEKSTYYTACVNITYTDASGRHHRPLQDIGKYSMGSTIARAYGHVHHVVTKDGSHYGCTIPVNVIDRGQPWIALVKRGQCRFQDKIYNAAKLRGATAVVVYNDREENPLVVMDHEVEDVIAIFIGKEEGDYIATMLDNFVPVEMTITPGSEALPKYSALSTTGASSTVSTSTLILGVVVTNFLYMMITGTTL
;
A
#
# COMPACT_ATOMS: atom_id res chain seq x y z
N MET A 1 -18.18 19.00 0.43
CA MET A 1 -18.32 17.58 0.81
C MET A 1 -16.97 17.15 1.35
N GLU A 2 -16.76 17.33 2.65
CA GLU A 2 -15.48 17.13 3.34
C GLU A 2 -15.33 15.68 3.80
N ARG A 3 -14.18 15.02 3.54
CA ARG A 3 -13.67 13.93 4.38
C ARG A 3 -12.14 13.95 4.41
N GLY A 4 -11.59 14.61 5.43
CA GLY A 4 -10.15 14.65 5.70
C GLY A 4 -9.85 15.15 7.11
N ARG A 5 -10.60 14.70 8.12
CA ARG A 5 -10.42 15.19 9.51
C ARG A 5 -10.91 14.23 10.59
N PHE A 6 -10.56 12.94 10.53
CA PHE A 6 -10.95 11.97 11.58
C PHE A 6 -9.80 11.38 12.41
N GLY A 7 -8.53 11.56 12.01
CA GLY A 7 -7.38 10.94 12.69
C GLY A 7 -6.82 11.71 13.90
N ARG A 8 -6.90 13.05 13.92
CA ARG A 8 -6.20 13.86 14.94
C ARG A 8 -6.93 13.99 16.28
N LYS A 9 -8.25 13.75 16.32
CA LYS A 9 -9.04 13.95 17.55
C LYS A 9 -9.01 12.76 18.52
N ARG A 10 -8.68 11.55 18.05
CA ARG A 10 -8.65 10.34 18.91
C ARG A 10 -7.37 10.26 19.76
N ALA A 11 -6.25 10.78 19.27
CA ALA A 11 -4.99 10.78 20.02
C ALA A 11 -5.03 11.70 21.26
N LEU A 12 -5.63 12.88 21.15
CA LEU A 12 -5.78 13.83 22.26
C LEU A 12 -6.74 13.32 23.36
N ALA A 13 -7.77 12.55 23.00
CA ALA A 13 -8.73 12.00 23.96
C ALA A 13 -8.17 10.81 24.76
N GLY A 14 -7.22 10.06 24.20
CA GLY A 14 -6.53 8.96 24.89
C GLY A 14 -5.56 9.48 25.96
N CYS A 15 -4.81 10.54 25.64
CA CYS A 15 -3.82 11.13 26.55
C CYS A 15 -4.47 11.75 27.81
N LEU A 16 -5.63 12.40 27.66
CA LEU A 16 -6.32 13.06 28.78
C LEU A 16 -6.98 12.06 29.76
N LYS A 17 -7.37 10.87 29.31
CA LYS A 17 -7.95 9.82 30.17
C LYS A 17 -6.89 9.12 31.03
N THR A 18 -5.68 8.95 30.50
CA THR A 18 -4.57 8.30 31.22
C THR A 18 -4.01 9.17 32.34
N LEU A 19 -4.02 10.50 32.18
CA LEU A 19 -3.64 11.45 33.25
C LEU A 19 -4.68 11.54 34.39
N ALA A 20 -5.96 11.28 34.12
CA ALA A 20 -7.02 11.36 35.11
C ALA A 20 -7.09 10.12 36.03
N MET A 21 -6.72 8.93 35.54
CA MET A 21 -6.72 7.71 36.36
C MET A 21 -5.53 7.64 37.32
N THR A 22 -4.37 8.15 36.93
CA THR A 22 -3.16 8.12 37.77
C THR A 22 -3.22 9.10 38.94
N THR A 23 -3.96 10.21 38.81
CA THR A 23 -4.17 11.16 39.92
C THR A 23 -5.15 10.62 40.97
N TRP A 24 -6.11 9.78 40.58
CA TRP A 24 -7.09 9.22 41.51
C TRP A 24 -6.51 8.08 42.37
N GLN A 25 -5.66 7.21 41.80
CA GLN A 25 -5.02 6.13 42.55
C GLN A 25 -3.92 6.60 43.53
N VAL A 26 -3.30 7.76 43.30
CA VAL A 26 -2.34 8.33 44.26
C VAL A 26 -3.05 9.04 45.43
N CYS A 27 -4.27 9.54 45.22
CA CYS A 27 -5.04 10.27 46.24
C CYS A 27 -5.68 9.34 47.30
N VAL A 28 -5.98 8.09 46.95
CA VAL A 28 -6.66 7.13 47.85
C VAL A 28 -5.72 6.48 48.87
N LEU A 29 -4.40 6.47 48.65
CA LEU A 29 -3.42 5.82 49.55
C LEU A 29 -2.71 6.76 50.52
N THR A 30 -2.98 8.07 50.49
CA THR A 30 -2.33 9.05 51.41
C THR A 30 -3.35 9.85 52.19
N GLY A 31 -4.15 9.14 52.99
CA GLY A 31 -4.82 9.75 54.13
C GLY A 31 -3.78 10.19 55.16
N GLY A 32 -3.33 11.45 55.09
CA GLY A 32 -2.51 12.04 56.15
C GLY A 32 -1.44 13.01 55.66
N ARG A 33 -1.59 14.27 56.10
CA ARG A 33 -0.59 15.36 56.05
C ARG A 33 0.84 14.82 56.19
N SER A 34 1.59 14.80 55.10
CA SER A 34 3.05 14.65 55.16
C SER A 34 3.68 15.29 53.93
N ARG A 35 4.67 16.14 54.19
CA ARG A 35 5.41 16.92 53.19
C ARG A 35 6.24 15.96 52.33
N LEU A 36 5.67 15.48 51.22
CA LEU A 36 6.42 14.70 50.23
C LEU A 36 7.54 15.58 49.65
N ARG A 37 8.78 15.13 49.81
CA ARG A 37 9.96 15.83 49.31
C ARG A 37 9.92 15.85 47.77
N LEU A 38 9.96 17.07 47.21
CA LEU A 38 10.07 17.42 45.79
C LEU A 38 10.90 16.45 44.90
N PRO A 39 12.05 15.88 45.35
CA PRO A 39 12.80 14.92 44.54
C PRO A 39 12.08 13.60 44.22
N ILE A 40 11.15 13.14 45.06
CA ILE A 40 10.43 11.88 44.85
C ILE A 40 9.41 12.02 43.72
N ILE A 41 8.75 13.19 43.64
CA ILE A 41 7.78 13.51 42.59
C ILE A 41 8.50 13.64 41.23
N LEU A 42 9.69 14.24 41.20
CA LEU A 42 10.52 14.32 39.98
C LEU A 42 10.99 12.93 39.51
N ALA A 43 11.38 12.04 40.41
CA ALA A 43 11.84 10.70 40.07
C ALA A 43 10.73 9.83 39.45
N VAL A 44 9.50 9.92 39.98
CA VAL A 44 8.33 9.19 39.45
C VAL A 44 7.88 9.74 38.09
N LEU A 45 7.92 11.06 37.89
CA LEU A 45 7.66 11.69 36.59
C LEU A 45 8.71 11.29 35.55
N CYS A 46 9.98 11.16 35.94
CA CYS A 46 11.06 10.76 35.05
C CYS A 46 10.93 9.29 34.60
N LEU A 47 10.59 8.36 35.51
CA LEU A 47 10.29 6.97 35.14
C LEU A 47 9.08 6.84 34.20
N CYS A 48 8.07 7.71 34.35
CA CYS A 48 6.89 7.70 33.48
C CYS A 48 7.20 8.24 32.06
N CYS A 49 8.11 9.22 31.95
CA CYS A 49 8.60 9.72 30.66
C CYS A 49 9.41 8.66 29.88
N ILE A 50 10.20 7.83 30.57
CA ILE A 50 10.98 6.76 29.91
C ILE A 50 10.05 5.64 29.38
N CYS A 51 8.84 5.48 29.92
CA CYS A 51 7.84 4.54 29.40
C CYS A 51 7.03 5.08 28.20
N SER A 52 7.18 6.36 27.82
CA SER A 52 6.38 6.96 26.73
C SER A 52 6.94 6.70 25.33
N GLU A 53 8.15 6.16 25.17
CA GLU A 53 8.82 6.09 23.86
C GLU A 53 8.98 4.68 23.27
N THR A 54 8.45 3.63 23.89
CA THR A 54 8.51 2.27 23.31
C THR A 54 7.17 1.58 23.31
N GLY A 55 6.15 2.24 22.78
CA GLY A 55 5.10 1.49 22.10
C GLY A 55 5.73 0.86 20.85
N PRO A 56 5.61 -0.46 20.60
CA PRO A 56 5.97 -0.98 19.30
C PRO A 56 5.10 -0.22 18.29
N THR A 57 5.74 0.56 17.41
CA THR A 57 5.11 0.99 16.18
C THR A 57 4.68 -0.30 15.49
N LEU A 58 3.40 -0.64 15.60
CA LEU A 58 2.77 -1.58 14.70
C LEU A 58 3.06 -1.00 13.32
N LEU A 59 4.09 -1.54 12.66
CA LEU A 59 4.09 -1.63 11.22
C LEU A 59 2.77 -2.34 10.94
N SER A 60 1.73 -1.56 10.63
CA SER A 60 0.67 -2.07 9.81
C SER A 60 1.39 -2.47 8.52
N ASP A 61 1.81 -3.72 8.47
CA ASP A 61 1.95 -4.43 7.22
C ASP A 61 0.55 -4.34 6.61
N GLU A 62 0.26 -3.23 5.91
CA GLU A 62 -0.94 -3.11 5.12
C GLU A 62 -0.77 -4.16 4.04
N LYS A 63 -1.35 -5.32 4.32
CA LYS A 63 -1.53 -6.40 3.38
C LYS A 63 -2.42 -5.86 2.26
N SER A 64 -1.81 -5.20 1.29
CA SER A 64 -2.51 -4.56 0.18
C SER A 64 -3.10 -5.66 -0.71
N THR A 65 -4.42 -5.82 -0.68
CA THR A 65 -5.11 -6.67 -1.63
C THR A 65 -4.93 -6.10 -3.04
N TYR A 66 -4.81 -6.98 -4.04
CA TYR A 66 -4.76 -6.60 -5.44
C TYR A 66 -5.80 -7.39 -6.23
N TYR A 67 -6.27 -6.84 -7.34
CA TYR A 67 -7.20 -7.52 -8.24
C TYR A 67 -6.44 -8.09 -9.42
N THR A 68 -6.71 -9.36 -9.77
CA THR A 68 -6.23 -9.91 -11.02
C THR A 68 -7.03 -9.36 -12.20
N ALA A 69 -6.45 -9.40 -13.41
CA ALA A 69 -7.05 -8.87 -14.62
C ALA A 69 -7.24 -9.99 -15.64
N CYS A 70 -8.51 -10.24 -15.94
CA CYS A 70 -8.92 -11.19 -16.97
C CYS A 70 -8.99 -10.45 -18.31
N VAL A 71 -8.14 -10.83 -19.26
CA VAL A 71 -8.01 -10.19 -20.57
C VAL A 71 -8.47 -11.15 -21.67
N ASN A 72 -9.25 -10.63 -22.61
CA ASN A 72 -9.70 -11.34 -23.81
C ASN A 72 -9.30 -10.50 -25.02
N ILE A 73 -8.76 -11.16 -26.04
CA ILE A 73 -8.21 -10.51 -27.22
C ILE A 73 -8.83 -11.13 -28.47
N THR A 74 -9.31 -10.28 -29.36
CA THR A 74 -9.71 -10.66 -30.72
C THR A 74 -8.88 -9.90 -31.72
N TYR A 75 -8.35 -10.58 -32.72
CA TYR A 75 -7.58 -9.96 -33.80
C TYR A 75 -7.99 -10.56 -35.14
N THR A 76 -7.79 -9.80 -36.21
CA THR A 76 -8.12 -10.23 -37.58
C THR A 76 -6.86 -10.12 -38.44
N ASP A 77 -6.34 -11.25 -38.89
CA ASP A 77 -5.17 -11.31 -39.76
C ASP A 77 -5.55 -11.82 -41.16
N ALA A 78 -4.56 -12.07 -42.02
CA ALA A 78 -4.78 -12.56 -43.39
C ALA A 78 -5.43 -13.97 -43.46
N SER A 79 -5.33 -14.76 -42.39
CA SER A 79 -5.92 -16.10 -42.29
C SER A 79 -7.35 -16.08 -41.72
N GLY A 80 -7.79 -14.96 -41.15
CA GLY A 80 -9.15 -14.73 -40.69
C GLY A 80 -9.23 -14.09 -39.31
N ARG A 81 -10.41 -14.21 -38.68
CA ARG A 81 -10.65 -13.71 -37.32
C ARG A 81 -10.23 -14.77 -36.30
N HIS A 82 -9.35 -14.39 -35.40
CA HIS A 82 -8.89 -15.22 -34.29
C HIS A 82 -9.42 -14.67 -32.97
N HIS A 83 -9.71 -15.59 -32.04
CA HIS A 83 -10.17 -15.28 -30.71
C HIS A 83 -9.32 -16.00 -29.68
N ARG A 84 -8.65 -15.24 -28.81
CA ARG A 84 -8.05 -15.80 -27.59
C ARG A 84 -9.06 -15.68 -26.45
N PRO A 85 -9.46 -16.80 -25.83
CA PRO A 85 -10.41 -16.77 -24.73
C PRO A 85 -9.90 -15.93 -23.55
N LEU A 86 -10.82 -15.55 -22.67
CA LEU A 86 -10.51 -14.79 -21.47
C LEU A 86 -9.50 -15.53 -20.59
N GLN A 87 -8.35 -14.90 -20.30
CA GLN A 87 -7.29 -15.48 -19.47
C GLN A 87 -6.91 -14.52 -18.34
N ASP A 88 -6.61 -15.07 -17.16
CA ASP A 88 -6.11 -14.33 -16.02
C ASP A 88 -4.59 -14.13 -16.12
N ILE A 89 -4.18 -13.05 -16.82
CA ILE A 89 -2.79 -12.81 -17.26
C ILE A 89 -2.21 -11.50 -16.74
N GLY A 90 -2.98 -10.75 -15.94
CA GLY A 90 -2.57 -9.43 -15.48
C GLY A 90 -3.02 -9.10 -14.07
N LYS A 91 -2.63 -7.91 -13.61
CA LYS A 91 -3.02 -7.34 -12.32
C LYS A 91 -3.44 -5.89 -12.48
N TYR A 92 -4.53 -5.49 -11.84
CA TYR A 92 -4.88 -4.07 -11.72
C TYR A 92 -3.84 -3.34 -10.84
N SER A 93 -3.53 -2.09 -11.16
CA SER A 93 -2.70 -1.25 -10.29
C SER A 93 -3.45 -0.83 -9.02
N MET A 94 -2.70 -0.52 -7.96
CA MET A 94 -3.27 -0.12 -6.65
C MET A 94 -4.18 1.12 -6.73
N GLY A 95 -3.85 2.10 -7.58
CA GLY A 95 -4.68 3.28 -7.83
C GLY A 95 -5.66 3.15 -9.00
N SER A 96 -5.82 1.96 -9.59
CA SER A 96 -6.73 1.75 -10.70
C SER A 96 -8.18 1.74 -10.25
N THR A 97 -9.07 2.26 -11.10
CA THR A 97 -10.49 1.89 -11.04
C THR A 97 -10.65 0.41 -11.40
N ILE A 98 -11.33 -0.37 -10.55
CA ILE A 98 -11.60 -1.80 -10.80
C ILE A 98 -12.91 -1.94 -11.56
N ALA A 99 -12.83 -1.91 -12.89
CA ALA A 99 -13.98 -2.00 -13.78
C ALA A 99 -13.63 -2.68 -15.10
N ARG A 100 -14.66 -3.02 -15.88
CA ARG A 100 -14.52 -3.56 -17.24
C ARG A 100 -14.14 -2.44 -18.21
N ALA A 101 -13.23 -2.73 -19.12
CA ALA A 101 -12.89 -1.87 -20.26
C ALA A 101 -12.93 -2.66 -21.58
N TYR A 102 -13.21 -1.99 -22.69
CA TYR A 102 -13.16 -2.55 -24.03
C TYR A 102 -12.73 -1.48 -25.02
N GLY A 103 -11.97 -1.86 -26.05
CA GLY A 103 -11.61 -0.97 -27.14
C GLY A 103 -10.57 -1.54 -28.10
N HIS A 104 -10.28 -0.78 -29.15
CA HIS A 104 -9.16 -1.06 -30.05
C HIS A 104 -7.83 -0.82 -29.34
N VAL A 105 -6.88 -1.72 -29.47
CA VAL A 105 -5.57 -1.59 -28.84
C VAL A 105 -4.65 -0.79 -29.75
N HIS A 106 -3.97 0.20 -29.19
CA HIS A 106 -2.92 0.94 -29.87
C HIS A 106 -1.61 0.78 -29.11
N HIS A 107 -0.58 0.29 -29.80
CA HIS A 107 0.78 0.30 -29.28
C HIS A 107 1.26 1.75 -29.33
N VAL A 108 1.40 2.38 -28.15
CA VAL A 108 1.67 3.83 -28.12
C VAL A 108 3.03 4.13 -28.73
N VAL A 109 3.11 5.20 -29.50
CA VAL A 109 4.37 5.75 -30.02
C VAL A 109 4.47 7.19 -29.59
N THR A 110 5.57 7.55 -28.96
CA THR A 110 5.86 8.92 -28.54
C THR A 110 6.71 9.65 -29.58
N LYS A 111 6.95 10.96 -29.40
CA LYS A 111 7.65 11.81 -30.38
C LYS A 111 9.08 11.31 -30.72
N ASP A 112 9.74 10.68 -29.76
CA ASP A 112 11.05 10.03 -29.88
C ASP A 112 10.99 8.65 -30.55
N GLY A 113 9.82 8.22 -31.01
CA GLY A 113 9.63 6.91 -31.66
C GLY A 113 9.64 5.74 -30.67
N SER A 114 9.59 6.00 -29.35
CA SER A 114 9.59 4.95 -28.34
C SER A 114 8.20 4.53 -27.92
N HIS A 115 8.11 3.35 -27.29
CA HIS A 115 6.87 2.75 -26.80
C HIS A 115 6.73 2.87 -25.27
N TYR A 116 7.59 3.65 -24.63
CA TYR A 116 7.61 3.78 -23.18
C TYR A 116 6.53 4.73 -22.65
N GLY A 117 5.85 5.53 -23.50
CA GLY A 117 4.77 6.41 -23.04
C GLY A 117 5.22 7.53 -22.08
N CYS A 118 6.50 7.90 -22.08
CA CYS A 118 7.04 8.93 -21.19
C CYS A 118 6.65 10.35 -21.60
N THR A 119 6.19 10.53 -22.84
CA THR A 119 5.55 11.76 -23.32
C THR A 119 4.20 11.42 -23.94
N ILE A 120 3.47 12.45 -24.39
CA ILE A 120 2.15 12.30 -24.99
C ILE A 120 2.26 11.40 -26.24
N PRO A 121 1.49 10.30 -26.34
CA PRO A 121 1.41 9.49 -27.56
C PRO A 121 1.03 10.33 -28.78
N VAL A 122 1.62 10.07 -29.94
CA VAL A 122 1.40 10.85 -31.18
C VAL A 122 0.71 10.05 -32.28
N ASN A 123 0.70 8.73 -32.20
CA ASN A 123 0.13 7.83 -33.21
C ASN A 123 -1.36 7.50 -33.00
N VAL A 124 -2.02 8.16 -32.05
CA VAL A 124 -3.44 7.93 -31.74
C VAL A 124 -4.25 9.15 -32.12
N ILE A 125 -5.27 8.93 -32.94
CA ILE A 125 -6.24 9.95 -33.34
C ILE A 125 -7.54 9.60 -32.63
N ASP A 126 -7.98 10.49 -31.75
CA ASP A 126 -9.29 10.37 -31.11
C ASP A 126 -10.38 10.48 -32.18
N ARG A 127 -11.01 9.35 -32.51
CA ARG A 127 -12.15 9.25 -33.43
C ARG A 127 -13.47 9.02 -32.69
N GLY A 128 -13.50 9.27 -31.37
CA GLY A 128 -14.67 8.98 -30.53
C GLY A 128 -14.92 7.48 -30.31
N GLN A 129 -14.00 6.61 -30.72
CA GLN A 129 -14.05 5.17 -30.45
C GLN A 129 -13.23 4.85 -29.20
N PRO A 130 -13.71 3.96 -28.31
CA PRO A 130 -12.95 3.58 -27.14
C PRO A 130 -11.69 2.81 -27.56
N TRP A 131 -10.57 3.15 -26.94
CA TRP A 131 -9.27 2.58 -27.26
C TRP A 131 -8.47 2.31 -25.99
N ILE A 132 -7.57 1.33 -26.09
CA ILE A 132 -6.74 0.84 -25.00
C ILE A 132 -5.28 1.08 -25.38
N ALA A 133 -4.55 1.77 -24.50
CA ALA A 133 -3.14 2.04 -24.70
C ALA A 133 -2.29 0.84 -24.27
N LEU A 134 -1.50 0.27 -25.18
CA LEU A 134 -0.46 -0.69 -24.83
C LEU A 134 0.87 0.04 -24.70
N VAL A 135 1.50 -0.03 -23.52
CA VAL A 135 2.72 0.73 -23.17
C VAL A 135 3.79 -0.18 -22.60
N LYS A 136 5.04 -0.03 -23.05
CA LYS A 136 6.17 -0.80 -22.52
C LYS A 136 6.66 -0.26 -21.18
N ARG A 137 7.01 -1.16 -20.24
CA ARG A 137 7.70 -0.79 -19.00
C ARG A 137 9.10 -0.22 -19.28
N GLY A 138 9.55 0.73 -18.44
CA GLY A 138 10.91 1.31 -18.49
C GLY A 138 10.93 2.81 -18.74
N GLN A 139 12.11 3.44 -18.65
CA GLN A 139 12.43 4.86 -18.90
C GLN A 139 11.74 5.93 -18.02
N CYS A 140 10.52 5.71 -17.57
CA CYS A 140 9.74 6.64 -16.72
C CYS A 140 8.82 5.89 -15.77
N ARG A 141 8.18 6.62 -14.85
CA ARG A 141 7.30 6.04 -13.82
C ARG A 141 5.98 5.57 -14.42
N PHE A 142 5.32 4.62 -13.76
CA PHE A 142 3.99 4.15 -14.18
C PHE A 142 2.96 5.29 -14.22
N GLN A 143 3.02 6.21 -13.27
CA GLN A 143 2.21 7.44 -13.23
C GLN A 143 2.26 8.19 -14.56
N ASP A 144 3.46 8.47 -15.09
CA ASP A 144 3.64 9.30 -16.29
C ASP A 144 3.04 8.61 -17.51
N LYS A 145 3.27 7.30 -17.64
CA LYS A 145 2.73 6.45 -18.71
C LYS A 145 1.20 6.50 -18.75
N ILE A 146 0.59 6.29 -17.59
CA ILE A 146 -0.86 6.21 -17.42
C ILE A 146 -1.48 7.60 -17.64
N TYR A 147 -0.89 8.64 -17.06
CA TYR A 147 -1.36 10.02 -17.23
C TYR A 147 -1.32 10.47 -18.70
N ASN A 148 -0.20 10.23 -19.39
CA ASN A 148 -0.02 10.64 -20.77
C ASN A 148 -1.00 9.94 -21.73
N ALA A 149 -1.23 8.64 -21.54
CA ALA A 149 -2.15 7.88 -22.38
C ALA A 149 -3.63 8.19 -22.05
N ALA A 150 -4.02 8.13 -20.77
CA ALA A 150 -5.41 8.27 -20.38
C ALA A 150 -5.87 9.73 -20.30
N LYS A 151 -5.13 10.59 -19.59
CA LYS A 151 -5.58 11.98 -19.34
C LYS A 151 -5.28 12.92 -20.50
N LEU A 152 -4.17 12.74 -21.20
CA LEU A 152 -3.80 13.64 -22.31
C LEU A 152 -4.25 13.14 -23.69
N ARG A 153 -4.56 11.84 -23.82
CA ARG A 153 -5.03 11.23 -25.09
C ARG A 153 -6.35 10.47 -25.02
N GLY A 154 -6.99 10.41 -23.86
CA GLY A 154 -8.33 9.85 -23.74
C GLY A 154 -8.39 8.32 -23.87
N ALA A 155 -7.31 7.60 -23.54
CA ALA A 155 -7.36 6.14 -23.47
C ALA A 155 -8.41 5.68 -22.44
N THR A 156 -9.25 4.72 -22.82
CA THR A 156 -10.26 4.11 -21.93
C THR A 156 -9.61 3.24 -20.86
N ALA A 157 -8.52 2.57 -21.22
CA ALA A 157 -7.67 1.84 -20.28
C ALA A 157 -6.21 1.85 -20.72
N VAL A 158 -5.31 1.63 -19.78
CA VAL A 158 -3.87 1.57 -20.02
C VAL A 158 -3.35 0.19 -19.61
N VAL A 159 -2.77 -0.52 -20.56
CA VAL A 159 -2.11 -1.82 -20.37
C VAL A 159 -0.63 -1.58 -20.42
N VAL A 160 0.05 -1.76 -19.30
CA VAL A 160 1.52 -1.69 -19.25
C VAL A 160 2.04 -3.12 -19.26
N TYR A 161 2.93 -3.43 -20.20
CA TYR A 161 3.54 -4.76 -20.27
C TYR A 161 5.00 -4.74 -19.82
N ASN A 162 5.43 -5.85 -19.23
CA ASN A 162 6.77 -5.97 -18.66
C ASN A 162 7.85 -6.03 -19.76
N ASP A 163 9.03 -5.48 -19.47
CA ASP A 163 10.20 -5.53 -20.37
C ASP A 163 11.08 -6.78 -20.14
N ARG A 164 10.79 -7.54 -19.08
CA ARG A 164 11.48 -8.78 -18.69
C ARG A 164 10.48 -9.83 -18.20
N GLU A 165 10.88 -11.09 -18.29
CA GLU A 165 10.11 -12.18 -17.70
C GLU A 165 10.17 -12.10 -16.17
N GLU A 166 9.01 -12.03 -15.52
CA GLU A 166 8.88 -11.85 -14.08
C GLU A 166 7.65 -12.60 -13.57
N ASN A 167 7.85 -13.57 -12.68
CA ASN A 167 6.78 -14.35 -12.07
C ASN A 167 7.07 -14.51 -10.57
N PRO A 168 6.19 -14.03 -9.66
CA PRO A 168 4.90 -13.39 -9.92
C PRO A 168 5.04 -11.97 -10.47
N LEU A 169 4.06 -11.53 -11.25
CA LEU A 169 3.96 -10.13 -11.70
C LEU A 169 3.89 -9.18 -10.50
N VAL A 170 4.57 -8.03 -10.61
CA VAL A 170 4.43 -6.93 -9.64
C VAL A 170 3.08 -6.25 -9.77
N VAL A 171 2.60 -5.66 -8.68
CA VAL A 171 1.44 -4.75 -8.71
C VAL A 171 1.97 -3.34 -8.94
N MET A 172 1.52 -2.68 -10.00
CA MET A 172 1.88 -1.29 -10.26
C MET A 172 1.16 -0.35 -9.29
N ASP A 173 1.77 0.79 -9.00
CA ASP A 173 1.16 1.84 -8.21
C ASP A 173 1.19 3.17 -8.98
N HIS A 174 0.10 3.94 -8.85
CA HIS A 174 -0.10 5.25 -9.46
C HIS A 174 -1.21 5.99 -8.74
N GLU A 175 -1.22 7.32 -8.85
CA GLU A 175 -2.21 8.23 -8.25
C GLU A 175 -3.13 8.88 -9.31
N VAL A 176 -3.06 8.44 -10.58
CA VAL A 176 -3.99 8.92 -11.62
C VAL A 176 -5.43 8.50 -11.31
N GLU A 177 -6.30 9.47 -11.01
CA GLU A 177 -7.72 9.26 -10.71
C GLU A 177 -8.52 8.76 -11.92
N ASP A 178 -9.57 7.97 -11.70
CA ASP A 178 -10.55 7.52 -12.71
C ASP A 178 -9.92 6.91 -13.97
N VAL A 179 -8.90 6.06 -13.81
CA VAL A 179 -8.28 5.32 -14.90
C VAL A 179 -8.25 3.84 -14.59
N ILE A 180 -8.56 3.03 -15.60
CA ILE A 180 -8.36 1.58 -15.57
C ILE A 180 -6.94 1.31 -16.07
N ALA A 181 -6.08 0.79 -15.20
CA ALA A 181 -4.73 0.42 -15.56
C ALA A 181 -4.38 -0.99 -15.07
N ILE A 182 -3.80 -1.80 -15.97
CA ILE A 182 -3.39 -3.16 -15.68
C ILE A 182 -1.93 -3.39 -16.07
N PHE A 183 -1.28 -4.31 -15.36
CA PHE A 183 0.07 -4.79 -15.66
C PHE A 183 0.01 -6.22 -16.18
N ILE A 184 0.65 -6.48 -17.31
CA ILE A 184 0.74 -7.82 -17.91
C ILE A 184 2.20 -8.27 -18.07
N GLY A 185 2.40 -9.58 -18.22
CA GLY A 185 3.70 -10.18 -18.47
C GLY A 185 4.33 -9.77 -19.79
N LYS A 186 5.63 -10.04 -19.93
CA LYS A 186 6.39 -9.71 -21.14
C LYS A 186 5.91 -10.52 -22.34
N GLU A 187 5.81 -11.84 -22.22
CA GLU A 187 5.40 -12.73 -23.31
C GLU A 187 4.10 -12.27 -23.99
N GLU A 188 3.05 -12.02 -23.20
CA GLU A 188 1.77 -11.57 -23.75
C GLU A 188 1.86 -10.14 -24.32
N GLY A 189 2.56 -9.23 -23.65
CA GLY A 189 2.75 -7.87 -24.13
C GLY A 189 3.47 -7.80 -25.46
N ASP A 190 4.56 -8.53 -25.60
CA ASP A 190 5.35 -8.61 -26.84
C ASP A 190 4.54 -9.28 -27.96
N TYR A 191 3.71 -10.28 -27.66
CA TYR A 191 2.81 -10.90 -28.64
C TYR A 191 1.81 -9.89 -29.21
N ILE A 192 1.16 -9.10 -28.34
CA ILE A 192 0.21 -8.06 -28.76
C ILE A 192 0.92 -6.94 -29.53
N ALA A 193 2.06 -6.47 -29.01
CA ALA A 193 2.86 -5.43 -29.66
C ALA A 193 3.27 -5.85 -31.07
N THR A 194 3.74 -7.09 -31.24
CA THR A 194 4.14 -7.63 -32.55
C THR A 194 2.98 -7.64 -33.54
N MET A 195 1.77 -7.97 -33.11
CA MET A 195 0.58 -7.89 -33.98
C MET A 195 0.31 -6.45 -34.42
N LEU A 196 0.32 -5.50 -33.47
CA LEU A 196 0.05 -4.10 -33.73
C LEU A 196 1.11 -3.45 -34.63
N ASP A 197 2.38 -3.79 -34.42
CA ASP A 197 3.50 -3.29 -35.22
C ASP A 197 3.47 -3.83 -36.67
N ASN A 198 2.85 -4.99 -36.87
CA ASN A 198 2.56 -5.57 -38.19
C ASN A 198 1.21 -5.12 -38.77
N PHE A 199 0.60 -4.07 -38.22
CA PHE A 199 -0.69 -3.51 -38.65
C PHE A 199 -1.87 -4.48 -38.56
N VAL A 200 -1.79 -5.50 -37.70
CA VAL A 200 -2.91 -6.39 -37.40
C VAL A 200 -3.80 -5.70 -36.35
N PRO A 201 -5.08 -5.41 -36.67
CA PRO A 201 -5.97 -4.77 -35.72
C PRO A 201 -6.31 -5.71 -34.56
N VAL A 202 -6.12 -5.21 -33.34
CA VAL A 202 -6.41 -5.93 -32.10
C VAL A 202 -7.50 -5.20 -31.33
N GLU A 203 -8.51 -5.95 -30.89
CA GLU A 203 -9.51 -5.52 -29.92
C GLU A 203 -9.29 -6.27 -28.62
N MET A 204 -9.43 -5.56 -27.50
CA MET A 204 -9.22 -6.13 -26.18
C MET A 204 -10.41 -5.82 -25.28
N THR A 205 -10.80 -6.82 -24.48
CA THR A 205 -11.69 -6.68 -23.34
C THR A 205 -10.93 -6.98 -22.06
N ILE A 206 -11.01 -6.08 -21.08
CA ILE A 206 -10.44 -6.24 -19.74
C ILE A 206 -11.59 -6.38 -18.76
N THR A 207 -11.53 -7.36 -17.88
CA THR A 207 -12.52 -7.58 -16.81
C THR A 207 -11.83 -7.82 -15.48
N PRO A 208 -12.42 -7.35 -14.35
CA PRO A 208 -11.94 -7.68 -13.03
C PRO A 208 -11.91 -9.20 -12.81
N GLY A 209 -10.77 -9.70 -12.36
CA GLY A 209 -10.58 -11.08 -11.93
C GLY A 209 -10.82 -11.24 -10.42
N SER A 210 -10.07 -12.14 -9.80
CA SER A 210 -10.19 -12.41 -8.37
C SER A 210 -9.43 -11.39 -7.54
N GLU A 211 -9.97 -11.05 -6.36
CA GLU A 211 -9.20 -10.34 -5.34
C GLU A 211 -8.19 -11.31 -4.71
N ALA A 212 -6.92 -10.93 -4.69
CA ALA A 212 -5.83 -11.75 -4.20
C ALA A 212 -4.99 -10.98 -3.18
N LEU A 213 -4.45 -11.73 -2.23
CA LEU A 213 -3.51 -11.22 -1.26
C LEU A 213 -2.08 -11.41 -1.78
N PRO A 214 -1.13 -10.53 -1.43
CA PRO A 214 0.28 -10.76 -1.71
C PRO A 214 0.67 -12.13 -1.14
N LYS A 215 1.24 -13.01 -1.98
CA LYS A 215 1.79 -14.29 -1.52
C LYS A 215 3.02 -13.98 -0.68
N TYR A 216 2.83 -13.81 0.63
CA TYR A 216 3.94 -13.91 1.56
C TYR A 216 4.27 -15.39 1.68
N SER A 217 5.52 -15.77 1.38
CA SER A 217 6.06 -17.03 1.90
C SER A 217 5.81 -17.00 3.40
N ALA A 218 4.99 -17.92 3.91
CA ALA A 218 4.66 -17.98 5.32
C ALA A 218 5.97 -17.92 6.12
N LEU A 219 6.29 -16.73 6.64
CA LEU A 219 7.26 -16.63 7.71
C LEU A 219 6.55 -17.37 8.82
N SER A 220 7.00 -18.59 9.07
CA SER A 220 6.63 -19.34 10.26
C SER A 220 6.70 -18.34 11.39
N THR A 221 5.53 -17.96 11.90
CA THR A 221 5.42 -17.24 13.14
C THR A 221 5.91 -18.21 14.21
N THR A 222 7.22 -18.38 14.32
CA THR A 222 7.83 -18.62 15.62
C THR A 222 7.52 -17.34 16.36
N GLY A 223 6.39 -17.38 17.07
CA GLY A 223 6.01 -16.34 18.00
C GLY A 223 7.19 -16.11 18.92
N ALA A 224 7.92 -15.03 18.65
CA ALA A 224 8.75 -14.41 19.66
C ALA A 224 7.75 -13.78 20.64
N SER A 225 7.17 -14.62 21.50
CA SER A 225 6.72 -14.18 22.81
C SER A 225 7.94 -13.53 23.42
N SER A 226 8.02 -12.20 23.35
CA SER A 226 8.85 -11.45 24.25
C SER A 226 8.32 -11.75 25.64
N THR A 227 8.92 -12.75 26.29
CA THR A 227 8.75 -12.97 27.71
C THR A 227 9.24 -11.69 28.37
N VAL A 228 8.30 -10.82 28.75
CA VAL A 228 8.59 -9.79 29.76
C VAL A 228 8.97 -10.59 30.98
N SER A 229 10.27 -10.71 31.19
CA SER A 229 10.87 -11.48 32.26
C SER A 229 10.26 -10.98 33.57
N THR A 230 9.47 -11.83 34.22
CA THR A 230 8.87 -11.56 35.54
C THR A 230 9.93 -11.20 36.59
N SER A 231 11.20 -11.41 36.27
CA SER A 231 12.39 -11.07 37.06
C SER A 231 12.64 -9.55 37.21
N THR A 232 12.20 -8.68 36.30
CA THR A 232 12.45 -7.22 36.45
C THR A 232 11.46 -6.52 37.37
N LEU A 233 10.27 -7.07 37.60
CA LEU A 233 9.31 -6.53 38.56
C LEU A 233 9.75 -6.77 40.01
N ILE A 234 10.36 -7.93 40.28
CA ILE A 234 10.81 -8.29 41.64
C ILE A 234 11.97 -7.38 42.05
N LEU A 235 12.92 -7.10 41.15
CA LEU A 235 14.02 -6.19 41.45
C LEU A 235 13.53 -4.76 41.73
N GLY A 236 12.55 -4.29 40.94
CA GLY A 236 11.92 -2.98 41.15
C GLY A 236 11.26 -2.86 42.53
N VAL A 237 10.48 -3.87 42.93
CA VAL A 237 9.78 -3.89 44.23
C VAL A 237 10.76 -3.95 45.41
N VAL A 238 11.82 -4.76 45.31
CA VAL A 238 12.85 -4.87 46.36
C VAL A 238 13.60 -3.55 46.52
N VAL A 239 13.97 -2.88 45.43
CA VAL A 239 14.66 -1.59 45.47
C VAL A 239 13.75 -0.50 46.08
N THR A 240 12.47 -0.45 45.70
CA THR A 240 11.54 0.52 46.31
C THR A 240 11.31 0.27 47.80
N ASN A 241 11.20 -0.98 48.25
CA ASN A 241 11.03 -1.30 49.67
C ASN A 241 12.30 -0.99 50.48
N PHE A 242 13.49 -1.28 49.96
CA PHE A 242 14.75 -0.92 50.60
C PHE A 242 14.92 0.60 50.70
N LEU A 243 14.60 1.33 49.63
CA LEU A 243 14.67 2.79 49.63
C LEU A 243 13.65 3.39 50.63
N TYR A 244 12.45 2.82 50.71
CA TYR A 244 11.42 3.21 51.67
C TYR A 244 11.89 3.01 53.12
N MET A 245 12.53 1.87 53.43
CA MET A 245 13.10 1.62 54.76
C MET A 245 14.22 2.60 55.13
N MET A 246 15.12 2.90 54.19
CA MET A 246 16.19 3.89 54.39
C MET A 246 15.64 5.30 54.69
N ILE A 247 14.51 5.66 54.09
CA ILE A 247 13.89 6.99 54.27
C ILE A 247 13.11 7.08 55.59
N THR A 248 12.47 5.98 56.00
CA THR A 248 11.59 5.96 57.19
C THR A 248 12.33 5.60 58.48
N GLY A 249 13.58 5.13 58.41
CA GLY A 249 14.42 4.86 59.57
C GLY A 249 13.92 3.72 60.45
N THR A 250 12.97 2.92 59.97
CA THR A 250 12.45 1.74 60.68
C THR A 250 13.37 0.56 60.40
N THR A 251 14.21 0.21 61.37
CA THR A 251 14.86 -1.11 61.42
C THR A 251 13.81 -2.13 61.87
N LEU A 252 13.89 -3.36 61.33
CA LEU A 252 13.10 -4.51 61.80
C LEU A 252 13.27 -4.73 63.31
#